data_AF-K8WKJ8-F1
#
_entry.id   AF-K8WKJ8-F1
#
_cell.length_a   1.000
_cell.length_b   1.000
_cell.length_c   1.000
_cell.angle_alpha   90.00
_cell.angle_beta   90.00
_cell.angle_gamma   90.00
#
_symmetry.space_group_name_H-M   'P 1'
#
loop_
_entity.id
_entity.type
_entity.pdbx_description
1 polymer ?
#
loop_
_entity_poly.entity_id
_entity_poly.type
_entity_poly.pdbx_seq_one_letter_code
_entity_poly.pdbx_strand_id
1 'polypeptide(L)' 'MIKKHFLIACLLTLSSTALANPIQLNQPVPTVSVSSKGEMLLNKEGKFSYQNWQSQQLP' A
#
# COMPACT_ATOMS: atom_id res chain seq x y z
N MET A 1 40.49 0.19 10.25
CA MET A 1 39.59 1.18 10.90
C MET A 1 38.74 2.01 9.92
N ILE A 2 39.19 2.29 8.69
CA ILE A 2 38.50 3.18 7.74
C ILE A 2 37.05 2.77 7.39
N LYS A 3 36.78 1.45 7.29
CA LYS A 3 35.46 0.90 6.91
C LYS A 3 34.35 1.23 7.91
N LYS A 4 34.68 1.33 9.20
CA LYS A 4 33.71 1.62 10.27
C LYS A 4 33.27 3.08 10.24
N HIS A 5 34.19 3.99 9.92
CA HIS A 5 33.89 5.42 9.78
C HIS A 5 33.09 5.72 8.51
N PHE A 6 33.38 5.02 7.41
CA PHE A 6 32.59 5.10 6.19
C PHE A 6 31.13 4.66 6.41
N LEU A 7 30.94 3.55 7.13
CA LEU A 7 29.60 3.05 7.45
C LEU A 7 28.83 4.05 8.33
N ILE A 8 29.47 4.65 9.33
CA ILE A 8 28.85 5.68 10.18
C ILE A 8 28.48 6.92 9.35
N ALA A 9 29.33 7.35 8.42
CA ALA A 9 29.04 8.48 7.54
C ALA A 9 27.80 8.22 6.65
N CYS A 10 27.65 7.02 6.09
CA CYS A 10 26.46 6.63 5.33
C CYS A 10 25.18 6.58 6.17
N LEU A 11 25.24 6.11 7.42
CA LEU A 11 24.05 6.07 8.27
C LEU A 11 23.59 7.47 8.69
N LEU A 12 24.50 8.43 8.85
CA LEU A 12 24.17 9.80 9.21
C LEU A 12 23.51 10.58 8.06
N THR A 13 23.83 10.28 6.80
CA THR A 13 23.23 10.95 5.64
C THR A 13 21.86 10.36 5.25
N LEU A 14 21.57 9.11 5.62
CA LEU A 14 20.33 8.44 5.26
C LEU A 14 19.08 9.08 5.88
N SER A 15 19.20 9.68 7.08
CA SER A 15 18.09 10.34 7.78
C SER A 15 17.53 11.58 7.07
N SER A 16 18.27 12.15 6.09
CA SER A 16 17.77 13.30 5.29
C SER A 16 16.85 12.88 4.14
N THR A 17 16.69 11.57 3.89
CA THR A 17 15.79 11.04 2.85
C THR A 17 14.45 10.60 3.45
N ALA A 18 13.84 11.44 4.29
CA ALA A 18 12.43 11.31 4.60
C ALA A 18 11.62 11.73 3.36
N LEU A 19 11.49 10.84 2.38
CA LEU A 19 10.55 11.00 1.27
C LEU A 19 9.12 10.80 1.78
N ALA A 20 8.63 11.77 2.55
CA ALA A 20 7.21 11.92 2.77
C ALA A 20 6.64 12.62 1.53
N ASN A 21 5.86 11.90 0.71
CA ASN A 21 5.11 12.54 -0.36
C ASN A 21 4.20 13.60 0.28
N PRO A 22 4.36 14.90 -0.02
CA PRO A 22 3.54 15.93 0.58
C PRO A 22 2.09 15.69 0.18
N ILE A 23 1.19 15.60 1.15
CA ILE A 23 -0.24 15.55 0.89
C ILE A 23 -0.63 16.90 0.31
N GLN A 24 -0.79 16.96 -1.01
CA GLN A 24 -1.24 18.16 -1.70
C GLN A 24 -2.71 18.41 -1.37
N LEU A 25 -2.98 19.52 -0.69
CA LEU A 25 -4.33 20.00 -0.43
C LEU A 25 -5.04 20.26 -1.77
N ASN A 26 -6.32 19.91 -1.85
CA ASN A 26 -7.17 20.05 -3.03
C ASN A 26 -6.88 19.07 -4.19
N GLN A 27 -6.10 18.01 -3.95
CA GLN A 27 -6.05 16.91 -4.92
C GLN A 27 -7.34 16.08 -4.83
N PRO A 28 -7.91 15.65 -5.98
CA PRO A 28 -9.03 14.73 -5.97
C PRO A 28 -8.59 13.42 -5.31
N VAL A 29 -9.35 12.99 -4.31
CA VAL A 29 -9.13 11.68 -3.69
C VAL A 29 -9.35 10.60 -4.73
N PRO A 30 -8.57 9.50 -4.70
CA PRO A 30 -8.82 8.36 -5.54
C PRO A 30 -10.28 7.93 -5.41
N THR A 31 -10.93 7.63 -6.53
CA THR A 31 -12.31 7.17 -6.52
C THR A 31 -12.34 5.82 -5.82
N VAL A 32 -12.81 5.81 -4.57
CA VAL A 32 -13.03 4.59 -3.80
C VAL A 32 -14.49 4.20 -3.92
N SER A 33 -14.76 3.09 -4.61
CA SER A 33 -16.10 2.53 -4.67
C SER A 33 -16.38 1.78 -3.37
N VAL A 34 -17.25 2.31 -2.53
CA VAL A 34 -17.76 1.60 -1.35
C VAL A 34 -18.85 0.64 -1.84
N SER A 35 -18.48 -0.62 -2.05
CA SER A 35 -19.49 -1.65 -2.30
C SER A 35 -20.20 -1.97 -0.99
N SER A 36 -21.52 -1.80 -0.93
CA SER A 36 -22.34 -2.19 0.23
C SER A 36 -22.35 -3.71 0.46
N LYS A 37 -21.98 -4.49 -0.56
CA LYS A 37 -21.95 -5.95 -0.56
C LYS A 37 -20.67 -6.40 -1.29
N GLY A 38 -19.68 -6.85 -0.55
CA GLY A 38 -18.49 -7.49 -1.12
C GLY A 38 -18.65 -9.01 -1.08
N GLU A 39 -18.11 -9.72 -2.07
CA GLU A 39 -17.88 -11.16 -1.97
C GLU A 39 -16.46 -11.41 -1.48
N MET A 40 -16.36 -12.31 -0.50
CA MET A 40 -15.08 -12.81 -0.01
C MET A 40 -14.79 -14.13 -0.73
N LEU A 41 -13.81 -14.10 -1.63
CA LEU A 41 -13.35 -15.28 -2.33
C LEU A 41 -12.16 -15.89 -1.59
N LEU A 42 -12.18 -17.21 -1.41
CA LEU A 42 -11.02 -17.97 -0.98
C LEU A 42 -10.28 -18.45 -2.22
N ASN A 43 -9.08 -17.94 -2.45
CA ASN A 43 -8.26 -18.41 -3.55
C ASN A 43 -7.66 -19.79 -3.24
N LYS A 44 -7.18 -20.50 -4.27
CA LYS A 44 -6.64 -21.87 -4.13
C LYS A 44 -5.41 -21.97 -3.22
N GLU A 45 -4.81 -20.82 -2.89
CA GLU A 45 -3.65 -20.68 -2.02
C GLU A 45 -4.05 -20.38 -0.56
N GLY A 46 -5.35 -20.37 -0.25
CA GLY A 46 -5.89 -20.14 1.08
C GLY A 46 -5.92 -18.66 1.52
N LYS A 47 -5.73 -17.72 0.59
CA LYS A 47 -5.82 -16.27 0.84
C LYS A 47 -7.21 -15.75 0.49
N PHE A 48 -7.68 -14.81 1.29
CA PHE A 48 -8.95 -14.12 1.07
C PHE A 48 -8.76 -12.94 0.12
N SER A 49 -9.59 -12.84 -0.91
CA SER A 49 -9.67 -11.70 -1.83
C SER A 49 -11.09 -11.13 -1.81
N TYR A 50 -11.20 -9.80 -1.75
CA TYR A 50 -12.48 -9.10 -1.79
C TYR A 50 -12.79 -8.65 -3.22
N GLN A 51 -13.97 -9.00 -3.71
CA GLN A 51 -14.49 -8.52 -4.99
C GLN A 51 -15.87 -7.85 -4.81
N ASN A 52 -16.26 -7.02 -5.78
CA ASN A 52 -17.62 -6.49 -5.81
C ASN A 52 -18.62 -7.64 -6.04
N TRP A 53 -19.72 -7.64 -5.30
CA TRP A 53 -20.76 -8.65 -5.40
C TRP A 53 -21.39 -8.66 -6.80
N GLN A 54 -21.40 -9.83 -7.45
CA GLN A 54 -21.97 -10.03 -8.79
C GLN A 54 -23.18 -10.95 -8.71
N SER A 55 -24.35 -10.38 -8.45
CA SER A 55 -25.60 -11.16 -8.33
C SER A 55 -26.02 -11.88 -9.62
N GLN A 56 -25.45 -11.53 -10.78
CA GLN A 56 -25.71 -12.22 -12.04
C GLN A 56 -25.06 -13.61 -12.12
N GLN A 57 -24.12 -13.92 -11.22
CA GLN A 57 -23.44 -15.23 -11.16
C GLN A 57 -24.10 -16.22 -10.19
N LEU A 58 -25.17 -15.81 -9.50
CA LEU A 58 -25.96 -16.69 -8.65
C LEU A 58 -27.08 -17.34 -9.48
N PRO A 59 -27.20 -18.69 -9.46
CA PRO A 59 -28.26 -19.41 -10.18
C PRO A 59 -29.66 -19.15 -9.62
#